data_AF-A0A9Q1CFR4-F1
#
_entry.id   AF-A0A9Q1CFR4-F1
#
_cell.length_a   1.000
_cell.length_b   1.000
_cell.length_c   1.000
_cell.angle_alpha   90.00
_cell.angle_beta   90.00
_cell.angle_gamma   90.00
#
_symmetry.space_group_name_H-M   'P 1'
#
loop_
_entity.id
_entity.type
_entity.pdbx_description
1 polymer ?
#
loop_
_entity_poly.entity_id
_entity_poly.type
_entity_poly.pdbx_seq_one_letter_code
_entity_poly.pdbx_strand_id
1 'polypeptide(L)'
;MIPPTVLYSATSASLSNRQKYPYVYRSIPNGVSVYNGPYLWIIKNYGWRRLAVVYDPNDAFTAVCRFTLFKFLPCTGSSYRKHLLQGLPKSVVLSRHRLEDINKRTVEINTTILSEVIDKEAKNLIENLKDEDIRIIIVDAFEGDARRIFCEAYKAGFYGPDMFWMLPGWYNPKWWRLESDVEGCTTEEIAMVVETSLPLGMDVSPLSTVNNVTVAGITPLEFQDEMRRRLQWPKYEGITENGYMSYSFDAVWSIGLMLNKTVQVLRQRNSSLRLEDFSYNDPTLTEIFLEEFATTRFFGASVSLYIIFT
;
A
#
# COMPACT_ATOMS: atom_id res chain seq x y z
N MET A 1 -20.11 11.58 -19.41
CA MET A 1 -19.60 11.36 -18.06
C MET A 1 -19.19 9.89 -17.90
N ILE A 2 -18.15 9.61 -17.10
CA ILE A 2 -17.58 8.26 -16.95
C ILE A 2 -18.19 7.64 -15.67
N PRO A 3 -18.65 6.38 -15.69
CA PRO A 3 -19.15 5.73 -14.49
C PRO A 3 -18.04 5.50 -13.45
N PRO A 4 -18.39 5.24 -12.18
CA PRO A 4 -17.42 4.89 -11.15
C PRO A 4 -16.53 3.71 -11.58
N THR A 5 -15.22 3.84 -11.40
CA THR A 5 -14.23 2.79 -11.64
C THR A 5 -13.75 2.23 -10.30
N VAL A 6 -13.79 0.91 -10.12
CA VAL A 6 -13.36 0.26 -8.87
C VAL A 6 -12.08 -0.55 -9.11
N LEU A 7 -10.99 -0.15 -8.46
CA LEU A 7 -9.69 -0.79 -8.55
C LEU A 7 -9.47 -1.77 -7.39
N TYR A 8 -8.97 -2.96 -7.67
CA TYR A 8 -8.73 -3.98 -6.64
C TYR A 8 -7.25 -4.27 -6.38
N SER A 9 -6.34 -3.72 -7.21
CA SER A 9 -4.89 -3.97 -7.12
C SER A 9 -4.04 -2.70 -7.21
N ALA A 10 -4.64 -1.53 -7.42
CA ALA A 10 -3.93 -0.26 -7.53
C ALA A 10 -3.72 0.41 -6.16
N THR A 11 -2.48 0.35 -5.66
CA THR A 11 -2.11 0.80 -4.30
C THR A 11 -1.56 2.23 -4.25
N SER A 12 -1.30 2.89 -5.39
CA SER A 12 -0.72 4.23 -5.42
C SER A 12 -1.56 5.24 -4.64
N ALA A 13 -0.92 6.01 -3.76
CA ALA A 13 -1.58 7.04 -3.00
C ALA A 13 -1.98 8.26 -3.85
N SER A 14 -1.39 8.45 -5.04
CA SER A 14 -1.77 9.54 -5.95
C SER A 14 -3.23 9.43 -6.42
N LEU A 15 -3.76 8.21 -6.48
CA LEU A 15 -5.16 7.91 -6.82
C LEU A 15 -6.18 8.38 -5.77
N SER A 16 -5.74 8.82 -4.59
CA SER A 16 -6.62 9.49 -3.61
C SER A 16 -6.96 10.93 -3.96
N ASN A 17 -6.32 11.55 -4.97
CA ASN A 17 -6.63 12.92 -5.36
C ASN A 17 -7.98 12.99 -6.09
N ARG A 18 -9.05 13.37 -5.39
CA ARG A 18 -10.42 13.50 -5.93
C ARG A 18 -10.58 14.59 -6.99
N GLN A 19 -9.75 15.63 -6.96
CA GLN A 19 -9.80 16.67 -7.99
C GLN A 19 -9.31 16.11 -9.34
N LYS A 20 -8.33 15.19 -9.31
CA LYS A 20 -7.78 14.54 -10.50
C LYS A 20 -8.53 13.27 -10.89
N TYR A 21 -8.99 12.50 -9.89
CA TYR A 21 -9.64 11.19 -10.06
C TYR A 21 -11.00 11.14 -9.30
N PRO A 22 -12.00 11.94 -9.72
CA PRO A 22 -13.27 12.05 -9.02
C PRO A 22 -14.12 10.76 -9.08
N TYR A 23 -13.94 9.93 -10.11
CA TYR A 23 -14.73 8.72 -10.35
C TYR A 23 -14.02 7.42 -9.95
N VAL A 24 -12.84 7.49 -9.30
CA VAL A 24 -12.02 6.31 -9.00
C VAL A 24 -12.19 5.87 -7.55
N TYR A 25 -12.55 4.62 -7.34
CA TYR A 25 -12.66 3.96 -6.04
C TYR A 25 -11.75 2.74 -6.00
N ARG A 26 -11.50 2.21 -4.80
CA ARG A 26 -10.74 0.97 -4.64
C ARG A 26 -11.18 0.17 -3.43
N SER A 27 -11.08 -1.15 -3.56
CA SER A 27 -11.28 -2.10 -2.44
C SER A 27 -9.97 -2.39 -1.70
N ILE A 28 -8.83 -2.23 -2.37
CA ILE A 28 -7.52 -2.37 -1.77
C ILE A 28 -7.09 -1.10 -1.01
N PRO A 29 -6.45 -1.20 0.16
CA PRO A 29 -5.81 -0.06 0.82
C PRO A 29 -4.73 0.60 -0.05
N ASN A 30 -4.41 1.88 0.21
CA ASN A 30 -3.20 2.49 -0.37
C ASN A 30 -1.97 2.20 0.50
N GLY A 31 -0.79 2.25 -0.12
CA GLY A 31 0.48 1.98 0.59
C GLY A 31 0.68 2.89 1.82
N VAL A 32 0.24 4.13 1.75
CA VAL A 32 0.33 5.11 2.86
C VAL A 32 -0.46 4.66 4.10
N SER A 33 -1.71 4.27 3.92
CA SER A 33 -2.62 3.84 5.00
C SER A 33 -2.16 2.54 5.66
N VAL A 34 -1.41 1.74 4.89
CA VAL A 34 -0.95 0.41 5.27
C VAL A 34 0.34 0.48 6.06
N TYR A 35 1.37 1.13 5.50
CA TYR A 35 2.73 0.97 6.01
C TYR A 35 3.07 2.01 7.08
N ASN A 36 2.55 3.24 6.96
CA ASN A 36 3.00 4.36 7.79
C ASN A 36 2.63 4.23 9.26
N GLY A 37 1.40 3.83 9.55
CA GLY A 37 0.91 3.69 10.93
C GLY A 37 1.74 2.68 11.72
N PRO A 38 1.92 1.46 11.20
CA PRO A 38 2.82 0.47 11.76
C PRO A 38 4.29 0.94 11.86
N TYR A 39 4.87 1.57 10.84
CA TYR A 39 6.23 2.12 10.91
C TYR A 39 6.38 3.14 12.06
N LEU A 40 5.46 4.11 12.15
CA LEU A 40 5.46 5.12 13.21
C LEU A 40 5.28 4.51 14.60
N TRP A 41 4.48 3.46 14.72
CA TRP A 41 4.31 2.74 15.97
C TRP A 41 5.61 2.04 16.41
N ILE A 42 6.30 1.37 15.49
CA ILE A 42 7.59 0.72 15.74
C ILE A 42 8.63 1.77 16.17
N ILE A 43 8.83 2.81 15.34
CA ILE A 43 9.79 3.90 15.59
C ILE A 43 9.57 4.51 16.98
N LYS A 44 8.31 4.79 17.32
CA LYS A 44 7.95 5.38 18.61
C LYS A 44 8.24 4.43 19.78
N ASN A 45 7.84 3.17 19.68
CA ASN A 45 7.96 2.23 20.79
C ASN A 45 9.39 1.85 21.10
N TYR A 46 10.24 1.75 20.08
CA TYR A 46 11.67 1.48 20.27
C TYR A 46 12.49 2.77 20.48
N GLY A 47 11.85 3.95 20.46
CA GLY A 47 12.52 5.22 20.72
C GLY A 47 13.56 5.59 19.67
N TRP A 48 13.39 5.13 18.42
CA TRP A 48 14.35 5.35 17.35
C TRP A 48 14.39 6.82 16.92
N ARG A 49 15.59 7.40 16.93
CA ARG A 49 15.80 8.84 16.69
C ARG A 49 16.49 9.17 15.37
N ARG A 50 17.02 8.18 14.67
CA ARG A 50 17.73 8.36 13.40
C ARG A 50 17.43 7.17 12.49
N LEU A 51 16.90 7.45 11.31
CA LEU A 51 16.61 6.44 10.30
C LEU A 51 16.68 7.04 8.89
N ALA A 52 16.76 6.17 7.88
CA ALA A 52 16.61 6.57 6.49
C ALA A 52 15.40 5.89 5.83
N VAL A 53 14.83 6.58 4.84
CA VAL A 53 13.87 6.03 3.89
C VAL A 53 14.54 6.03 2.51
N VAL A 54 14.65 4.87 1.91
CA VAL A 54 15.21 4.68 0.57
C VAL A 54 14.09 4.22 -0.35
N TYR A 55 13.87 4.89 -1.46
CA TYR A 55 12.70 4.64 -2.30
C TYR A 55 13.01 4.71 -3.80
N ASP A 56 12.31 3.88 -4.57
CA ASP A 56 12.35 3.95 -6.04
C ASP A 56 11.55 5.18 -6.49
N PRO A 57 12.06 6.00 -7.43
CA PRO A 57 11.44 7.26 -7.85
C PRO A 57 10.14 7.12 -8.64
N ASN A 58 9.58 5.91 -8.80
CA ASN A 58 8.27 5.73 -9.41
C ASN A 58 7.14 6.39 -8.60
N ASP A 59 5.98 6.62 -9.23
CA ASP A 59 4.84 7.35 -8.64
C ASP A 59 4.33 6.70 -7.34
N ALA A 60 4.29 5.36 -7.27
CA ALA A 60 3.74 4.65 -6.14
C ALA A 60 4.59 4.87 -4.88
N PHE A 61 5.90 4.63 -4.97
CA PHE A 61 6.82 4.77 -3.84
C PHE A 61 7.15 6.23 -3.53
N THR A 62 7.21 7.10 -4.54
CA THR A 62 7.32 8.56 -4.30
C THR A 62 6.11 9.09 -3.54
N ALA A 63 4.90 8.62 -3.86
CA ALA A 63 3.70 8.99 -3.13
C ALA A 63 3.73 8.44 -1.71
N VAL A 64 4.13 7.18 -1.52
CA VAL A 64 4.35 6.59 -0.19
C VAL A 64 5.37 7.46 0.56
N CYS A 65 6.62 7.59 0.15
CA CYS A 65 7.63 8.49 0.74
C CYS A 65 7.08 9.88 1.14
N ARG A 66 6.39 10.58 0.21
CA ARG A 66 5.83 11.92 0.45
C ARG A 66 4.80 11.95 1.58
N PHE A 67 4.05 10.87 1.75
CA PHE A 67 3.03 10.74 2.78
C PHE A 67 3.50 9.88 3.98
N THR A 68 4.66 9.22 3.88
CA THR A 68 5.01 8.08 4.74
C THR A 68 5.36 8.49 6.14
N LEU A 69 6.04 9.61 6.31
CA LEU A 69 6.53 9.98 7.63
C LEU A 69 6.31 11.44 7.99
N PHE A 70 6.10 12.35 7.02
CA PHE A 70 5.64 13.72 7.27
C PHE A 70 4.96 14.26 6.01
N LYS A 71 3.92 15.10 6.15
CA LYS A 71 3.44 16.00 5.07
C LYS A 71 4.54 16.90 4.46
N PHE A 72 5.75 16.85 5.03
CA PHE A 72 6.87 17.77 4.83
C PHE A 72 8.15 17.09 4.34
N LEU A 73 8.14 15.78 4.02
CA LEU A 73 9.29 15.19 3.31
C LEU A 73 9.24 15.65 1.85
N PRO A 74 10.25 16.38 1.35
CA PRO A 74 10.32 16.78 -0.05
C PRO A 74 10.78 15.59 -0.91
N CYS A 75 9.97 14.53 -0.99
CA CYS A 75 10.19 13.46 -1.95
C CYS A 75 9.79 14.01 -3.34
N THR A 76 10.75 14.64 -4.03
CA THR A 76 10.61 15.11 -5.42
C THR A 76 11.25 14.10 -6.36
N GLY A 77 10.48 13.60 -7.34
CA GLY A 77 10.84 12.51 -8.25
C GLY A 77 12.00 12.76 -9.22
N SER A 78 12.86 13.74 -8.94
CA SER A 78 14.05 14.05 -9.73
C SER A 78 14.85 15.14 -9.03
N SER A 79 15.78 14.77 -8.14
CA SER A 79 17.02 15.50 -7.82
C SER A 79 17.50 15.07 -6.44
N TYR A 80 18.71 14.51 -6.39
CA TYR A 80 19.49 14.34 -5.17
C TYR A 80 19.56 15.68 -4.43
N ARG A 81 18.89 15.75 -3.29
CA ARG A 81 19.19 16.75 -2.27
C ARG A 81 19.19 16.07 -0.92
N LYS A 82 20.37 16.10 -0.30
CA LYS A 82 20.57 15.80 1.12
C LYS A 82 19.66 16.70 1.94
N HIS A 83 18.50 16.19 2.34
CA HIS A 83 17.56 16.89 3.19
C HIS A 83 17.72 16.40 4.63
N LEU A 84 18.70 16.97 5.33
CA LEU A 84 18.81 16.86 6.77
C LEU A 84 17.68 17.67 7.41
N LEU A 85 16.56 17.00 7.70
CA LEU A 85 15.44 17.63 8.41
C LEU A 85 15.73 17.63 9.92
N GLN A 86 16.48 18.65 10.37
CA GLN A 86 16.61 18.98 11.78
C GLN A 86 15.43 19.88 12.20
N GLY A 87 14.65 19.45 13.20
CA GLY A 87 13.66 20.31 13.86
C GLY A 87 12.29 20.42 13.17
N LEU A 88 11.79 19.35 12.54
CA LEU A 88 10.39 19.31 12.08
C LEU A 88 9.42 19.63 13.23
N PRO A 89 8.30 20.33 12.95
CA PRO A 89 7.30 20.63 13.96
C PRO A 89 6.85 19.33 14.61
N LYS A 90 6.74 19.38 15.94
CA LYS A 90 6.61 18.26 16.87
C LYS A 90 5.41 17.34 16.62
N SER A 91 4.58 17.57 15.60
CA SER A 91 3.27 16.97 15.42
C SER A 91 3.09 16.22 14.08
N VAL A 92 3.05 14.88 14.10
CA VAL A 92 2.63 14.05 12.93
C VAL A 92 1.14 13.76 13.00
N VAL A 93 0.32 14.33 12.12
CA VAL A 93 -1.11 14.01 12.07
C VAL A 93 -1.31 12.62 11.45
N LEU A 94 -1.62 11.61 12.27
CA LEU A 94 -2.18 10.35 11.77
C LEU A 94 -3.66 10.56 11.46
N SER A 95 -4.05 10.46 10.19
CA SER A 95 -5.46 10.30 9.85
C SER A 95 -5.87 8.84 10.07
N ARG A 96 -6.45 8.54 11.24
CA ARG A 96 -7.33 7.37 11.36
C ARG A 96 -8.53 7.64 10.45
N HIS A 97 -8.72 6.82 9.43
CA HIS A 97 -9.82 6.97 8.48
C HIS A 97 -11.18 6.51 9.05
N ARG A 98 -11.42 6.56 10.37
CA ARG A 98 -12.76 6.29 10.92
C ARG A 98 -13.53 7.63 10.96
N LEU A 99 -14.36 7.87 9.94
CA LEU A 99 -15.01 9.16 9.63
C LEU A 99 -16.07 9.67 10.64
N GLU A 100 -16.11 9.20 11.88
CA GLU A 100 -16.99 9.80 12.91
C GLU A 100 -16.30 10.10 14.25
N ASP A 101 -14.99 9.88 14.36
CA ASP A 101 -14.20 10.38 15.48
C ASP A 101 -12.97 11.14 14.95
N ILE A 102 -13.14 12.45 14.70
CA ILE A 102 -12.02 13.38 14.48
C ILE A 102 -11.30 13.63 15.81
N ASN A 103 -10.81 12.57 16.44
CA ASN A 103 -9.66 12.66 17.33
C ASN A 103 -8.43 12.43 16.46
N LYS A 104 -8.01 13.51 15.77
CA LYS A 104 -6.70 13.61 15.11
C LYS A 104 -5.63 13.30 16.16
N ARG A 105 -5.20 12.04 16.27
CA ARG A 105 -4.08 11.67 17.12
C ARG A 105 -2.83 12.05 16.38
N THR A 106 -2.38 13.26 16.66
CA THR A 106 -1.05 13.68 16.31
C THR A 106 -0.06 12.80 17.09
N VAL A 107 0.76 12.02 16.39
CA VAL A 107 1.87 11.28 16.98
C VAL A 107 3.10 12.15 16.90
N GLU A 108 3.54 12.67 18.02
CA GLU A 108 4.82 13.37 18.10
C GLU A 108 5.95 12.35 18.12
N ILE A 109 6.89 12.44 17.19
CA ILE A 109 8.15 11.69 17.20
C ILE A 109 9.32 12.66 17.17
N ASN A 110 10.35 12.37 17.97
CA ASN A 110 11.60 13.13 17.99
C ASN A 110 12.67 12.35 17.21
N THR A 111 12.52 12.31 15.89
CA THR A 111 13.29 11.45 14.99
C THR A 111 13.76 12.25 13.78
N THR A 112 15.05 12.18 13.49
CA THR A 112 15.65 12.66 12.24
C THR A 112 15.51 11.58 11.18
N ILE A 113 14.97 11.96 10.03
CA ILE A 113 14.72 11.06 8.91
C ILE A 113 15.49 11.58 7.69
N LEU A 114 16.40 10.75 7.18
CA LEU A 114 17.03 10.96 5.89
C LEU A 114 16.14 10.34 4.80
N SER A 115 15.96 11.02 3.67
CA SER A 115 15.27 10.46 2.51
C SER A 115 16.22 10.40 1.33
N GLU A 116 16.42 9.22 0.75
CA GLU A 116 17.31 9.00 -0.38
C GLU A 116 16.55 8.31 -1.52
N VAL A 117 16.84 8.70 -2.75
CA VAL A 117 16.26 8.08 -3.94
C VAL A 117 17.19 6.95 -4.39
N ILE A 118 16.60 5.82 -4.78
CA ILE A 118 17.33 4.74 -5.45
C ILE A 118 17.47 5.14 -6.92
N ASP A 119 18.65 5.60 -7.29
CA ASP A 119 19.01 5.83 -8.68
C ASP A 119 19.69 4.59 -9.28
N LYS A 120 20.31 4.74 -10.45
CA LYS A 120 21.06 3.65 -11.09
C LYS A 120 22.33 3.26 -10.33
N GLU A 121 22.83 4.14 -9.47
CA GLU A 121 24.09 4.00 -8.74
C GLU A 121 23.82 3.86 -7.24
N ALA A 122 23.24 2.71 -6.85
CA ALA A 122 22.96 2.38 -5.44
C ALA A 122 24.20 2.47 -4.52
N LYS A 123 25.41 2.57 -5.07
CA LYS A 123 26.65 2.81 -4.33
C LYS A 123 26.63 4.13 -3.54
N ASN A 124 26.23 5.24 -4.17
CA ASN A 124 26.20 6.56 -3.53
C ASN A 124 25.21 6.57 -2.36
N LEU A 125 24.09 5.84 -2.51
CA LEU A 125 23.12 5.64 -1.44
C LEU A 125 23.78 5.02 -0.20
N ILE A 126 24.52 3.92 -0.36
CA ILE A 126 25.15 3.24 0.79
C ILE A 126 26.23 4.12 1.45
N GLU A 127 27.01 4.85 0.65
CA GLU A 127 28.01 5.80 1.18
C GLU A 127 27.33 6.90 2.02
N ASN A 128 26.24 7.50 1.54
CA ASN A 128 25.47 8.49 2.29
C ASN A 128 24.92 7.92 3.62
N LEU A 129 24.40 6.68 3.60
CA LEU A 129 23.89 6.03 4.81
C LEU A 129 24.99 5.79 5.84
N LYS A 130 26.21 5.45 5.39
CA LYS A 130 27.39 5.29 6.27
C LYS A 130 27.83 6.62 6.86
N ASP A 131 27.94 7.66 6.04
CA ASP A 131 28.38 8.99 6.47
C ASP A 131 27.45 9.62 7.52
N GLU A 132 26.15 9.32 7.43
CA GLU A 132 25.13 9.78 8.37
C GLU A 132 24.90 8.83 9.56
N ASP A 133 25.70 7.75 9.68
CA ASP A 133 25.58 6.72 10.71
C ASP A 133 24.13 6.21 10.87
N ILE A 134 23.54 5.83 9.72
CA ILE A 134 22.20 5.25 9.67
C ILE A 134 22.27 3.76 9.94
N ARG A 135 21.44 3.28 10.87
CA ARG A 135 21.31 1.86 11.23
C ARG A 135 19.91 1.28 11.03
N ILE A 136 18.92 2.15 10.84
CA ILE A 136 17.53 1.77 10.62
C ILE A 136 17.12 2.31 9.25
N ILE A 137 16.79 1.42 8.33
CA ILE A 137 16.50 1.76 6.94
C ILE A 137 15.13 1.20 6.57
N ILE A 138 14.25 2.08 6.08
CA ILE A 138 12.98 1.70 5.45
C ILE A 138 13.22 1.67 3.95
N VAL A 139 13.00 0.51 3.33
CA VAL A 139 13.12 0.32 1.88
C VAL A 139 11.72 0.32 1.28
N ASP A 140 11.49 1.18 0.30
CA ASP A 140 10.24 1.27 -0.45
C ASP A 140 10.54 1.15 -1.95
N ALA A 141 10.74 -0.10 -2.38
CA ALA A 141 11.20 -0.41 -3.72
C ALA A 141 10.72 -1.80 -4.18
N PHE A 142 10.89 -2.13 -5.45
CA PHE A 142 10.71 -3.51 -5.93
C PHE A 142 11.92 -4.38 -5.59
N GLU A 143 11.74 -5.71 -5.65
CA GLU A 143 12.78 -6.67 -5.28
C GLU A 143 14.11 -6.44 -6.02
N GLY A 144 14.06 -6.06 -7.30
CA GLY A 144 15.27 -5.82 -8.10
C GLY A 144 16.08 -4.61 -7.63
N ASP A 145 15.42 -3.55 -7.15
CA ASP A 145 16.11 -2.43 -6.51
C ASP A 145 16.64 -2.82 -5.12
N ALA A 146 15.86 -3.56 -4.34
CA ALA A 146 16.31 -4.06 -3.04
C ALA A 146 17.56 -4.96 -3.17
N ARG A 147 17.62 -5.84 -4.18
CA ARG A 147 18.81 -6.66 -4.47
C ARG A 147 20.02 -5.81 -4.87
N ARG A 148 19.82 -4.75 -5.65
CA ARG A 148 20.89 -3.79 -6.01
C ARG A 148 21.44 -3.06 -4.77
N ILE A 149 20.57 -2.58 -3.89
CA ILE A 149 20.98 -1.96 -2.62
C ILE A 149 21.78 -2.94 -1.78
N PHE A 150 21.31 -4.18 -1.66
CA PHE A 150 21.95 -5.19 -0.81
C PHE A 150 23.28 -5.64 -1.39
N CYS A 151 23.42 -5.69 -2.71
CA CYS A 151 24.72 -5.92 -3.37
C CYS A 151 25.74 -4.82 -3.02
N GLU A 152 25.35 -3.55 -3.10
CA GLU A 152 26.25 -2.44 -2.74
C GLU A 152 26.52 -2.39 -1.23
N ALA A 153 25.53 -2.74 -0.39
CA ALA A 153 25.70 -2.87 1.04
C ALA A 153 26.74 -3.95 1.39
N TYR A 154 26.70 -5.10 0.70
CA TYR A 154 27.69 -6.16 0.85
C TYR A 154 29.11 -5.66 0.51
N LYS A 155 29.28 -5.07 -0.68
CA LYS A 155 30.58 -4.53 -1.14
C LYS A 155 31.15 -3.49 -0.18
N ALA A 156 30.30 -2.68 0.43
CA ALA A 156 30.69 -1.62 1.36
C ALA A 156 30.85 -2.09 2.82
N GLY A 157 30.59 -3.38 3.12
CA GLY A 157 30.57 -3.91 4.48
C GLY A 157 29.46 -3.31 5.36
N PHE A 158 28.36 -2.85 4.76
CA PHE A 158 27.24 -2.16 5.41
C PHE A 158 26.10 -3.14 5.73
N TYR A 159 26.40 -4.13 6.56
CA TYR A 159 25.45 -5.16 7.00
C TYR A 159 25.90 -5.72 8.34
N GLY A 160 25.01 -6.41 9.05
CA GLY A 160 25.32 -7.03 10.33
C GLY A 160 24.22 -6.87 11.38
N PRO A 161 24.43 -7.40 12.59
CA PRO A 161 23.39 -7.49 13.61
C PRO A 161 22.95 -6.14 14.19
N ASP A 162 23.71 -5.06 13.95
CA ASP A 162 23.37 -3.68 14.30
C ASP A 162 22.55 -2.96 13.22
N MET A 163 22.24 -3.63 12.10
CA MET A 163 21.49 -3.08 10.98
C MET A 163 20.06 -3.60 10.94
N PHE A 164 19.09 -2.68 10.88
CA PHE A 164 17.66 -2.97 10.81
C PHE A 164 17.06 -2.51 9.48
N TRP A 165 16.54 -3.45 8.69
CA TRP A 165 15.97 -3.19 7.38
C TRP A 165 14.47 -3.45 7.38
N MET A 166 13.65 -2.43 7.22
CA MET A 166 12.21 -2.56 7.06
C MET A 166 11.90 -2.68 5.57
N LEU A 167 11.37 -3.81 5.15
CA LEU A 167 11.16 -4.17 3.75
C LEU A 167 9.67 -4.33 3.45
N PRO A 168 9.25 -4.17 2.19
CA PRO A 168 7.92 -4.58 1.77
C PRO A 168 7.76 -6.10 1.94
N GLY A 169 6.66 -6.53 2.56
CA GLY A 169 6.39 -7.93 2.87
C GLY A 169 5.73 -8.71 1.73
N TRP A 170 5.33 -8.04 0.66
CA TRP A 170 4.77 -8.63 -0.57
C TRP A 170 5.84 -9.15 -1.54
N TYR A 171 7.12 -9.10 -1.17
CA TYR A 171 8.18 -9.77 -1.94
C TYR A 171 7.98 -11.28 -1.96
N ASN A 172 8.40 -11.90 -3.06
CA ASN A 172 8.36 -13.35 -3.21
C ASN A 172 9.23 -14.03 -2.14
N PRO A 173 8.85 -15.25 -1.70
CA PRO A 173 9.71 -16.04 -0.84
C PRO A 173 11.09 -16.22 -1.47
N LYS A 174 12.15 -15.94 -0.68
CA LYS A 174 13.55 -16.00 -1.14
C LYS A 174 13.88 -15.07 -2.31
N TRP A 175 13.20 -13.91 -2.43
CA TRP A 175 13.46 -12.91 -3.47
C TRP A 175 14.95 -12.54 -3.63
N TRP A 176 15.77 -12.63 -2.59
CA TRP A 176 17.21 -12.33 -2.63
C TRP A 176 18.08 -13.42 -3.27
N ARG A 177 17.52 -14.60 -3.55
CA ARG A 177 18.23 -15.75 -4.16
C ARG A 177 17.88 -15.93 -5.64
N LEU A 178 17.42 -14.87 -6.29
CA LEU A 178 17.16 -14.89 -7.73
C LEU A 178 18.49 -14.81 -8.48
N GLU A 179 18.82 -15.83 -9.26
CA GLU A 179 20.02 -15.80 -10.11
C GLU A 179 19.84 -14.79 -11.26
N SER A 180 20.92 -14.09 -11.61
CA SER A 180 21.13 -13.31 -12.86
C SER A 180 20.56 -11.88 -13.00
N ASP A 181 20.03 -11.23 -11.97
CA ASP A 181 19.41 -9.89 -12.15
C ASP A 181 20.21 -8.70 -11.57
N VAL A 182 21.31 -8.95 -10.85
CA VAL A 182 22.20 -7.90 -10.33
C VAL A 182 23.65 -8.19 -10.74
N GLU A 183 24.25 -7.27 -11.50
CA GLU A 183 25.64 -7.39 -11.93
C GLU A 183 26.61 -7.08 -10.77
N GLY A 184 27.65 -7.92 -10.62
CA GLY A 184 28.72 -7.69 -9.64
C GLY A 184 28.45 -8.17 -8.22
N CYS A 185 27.38 -8.95 -7.98
CA CYS A 185 27.21 -9.77 -6.78
C CYS A 185 26.62 -11.15 -7.12
N THR A 186 27.01 -12.15 -6.34
CA THR A 186 26.40 -13.48 -6.30
C THR A 186 25.17 -13.50 -5.38
N THR A 187 24.33 -14.52 -5.54
CA THR A 187 23.18 -14.75 -4.66
C THR A 187 23.58 -14.93 -3.20
N GLU A 188 24.74 -15.54 -2.94
CA GLU A 188 25.31 -15.75 -1.62
C GLU A 188 25.71 -14.43 -0.96
N GLU A 189 26.31 -13.51 -1.72
CA GLU A 189 26.72 -12.20 -1.23
C GLU A 189 25.52 -11.33 -0.85
N ILE A 190 24.44 -11.36 -1.63
CA ILE A 190 23.19 -10.68 -1.27
C ILE A 190 22.54 -11.36 -0.06
N ALA A 191 22.55 -12.70 -0.01
CA ALA A 191 22.03 -13.46 1.11
C ALA A 191 22.75 -13.13 2.43
N MET A 192 24.07 -12.89 2.38
CA MET A 192 24.83 -12.46 3.56
C MET A 192 24.23 -11.21 4.20
N VAL A 193 23.80 -10.22 3.42
CA VAL A 193 23.17 -8.99 3.96
C VAL A 193 21.83 -9.30 4.62
N VAL A 194 20.98 -10.09 3.96
CA VAL A 194 19.65 -10.47 4.47
C VAL A 194 19.76 -11.28 5.75
N GLU A 195 20.64 -12.28 5.78
CA GLU A 195 20.72 -13.30 6.83
C GLU A 195 21.49 -12.83 8.07
N THR A 196 22.36 -11.84 7.93
CA THR A 196 23.13 -11.27 9.07
C THR A 196 22.54 -9.98 9.63
N SER A 197 21.68 -9.31 8.87
CA SER A 197 20.94 -8.13 9.34
C SER A 197 19.60 -8.53 9.95
N LEU A 198 18.84 -7.57 10.47
CA LEU A 198 17.48 -7.77 10.98
C LEU A 198 16.44 -7.27 9.97
N PRO A 199 16.08 -8.05 8.94
CA PRO A 199 15.01 -7.67 8.02
C PRO A 199 13.63 -7.87 8.67
N LEU A 200 12.79 -6.85 8.58
CA LEU A 200 11.37 -6.92 8.92
C LEU A 200 10.54 -6.66 7.66
N GLY A 201 9.92 -7.73 7.12
CA GLY A 201 8.94 -7.61 6.06
C GLY A 201 7.58 -7.16 6.61
N MET A 202 6.97 -6.14 5.99
CA MET A 202 5.67 -5.62 6.41
C MET A 202 4.66 -5.67 5.26
N ASP A 203 3.50 -6.28 5.51
CA ASP A 203 2.41 -6.40 4.55
C ASP A 203 1.04 -6.35 5.25
N VAL A 204 -0.03 -6.17 4.46
CA VAL A 204 -1.42 -6.31 4.92
C VAL A 204 -1.87 -7.72 4.62
N SER A 205 -2.53 -8.35 5.59
CA SER A 205 -3.28 -9.57 5.27
C SER A 205 -4.44 -9.20 4.34
N PRO A 206 -4.48 -9.75 3.12
CA PRO A 206 -5.57 -9.45 2.20
C PRO A 206 -6.88 -10.09 2.64
N LEU A 207 -6.86 -11.04 3.58
CA LEU A 207 -8.05 -11.68 4.13
C LEU A 207 -8.37 -11.10 5.51
N SER A 208 -9.65 -10.84 5.78
CA SER A 208 -10.08 -10.36 7.08
C SER A 208 -9.82 -11.41 8.16
N THR A 209 -9.16 -11.01 9.25
CA THR A 209 -8.97 -11.84 10.44
C THR A 209 -10.21 -11.90 11.34
N VAL A 210 -11.20 -11.03 11.08
CA VAL A 210 -12.49 -11.03 11.79
C VAL A 210 -13.43 -12.02 11.09
N ASN A 211 -13.95 -12.98 11.85
CA ASN A 211 -14.82 -14.05 11.35
C ASN A 211 -16.30 -13.63 11.20
N ASN A 212 -16.56 -12.42 10.70
CA ASN A 212 -17.92 -11.97 10.42
C ASN A 212 -18.42 -12.58 9.11
N VAL A 213 -19.70 -12.91 9.05
CA VAL A 213 -20.35 -13.35 7.81
C VAL A 213 -20.41 -12.17 6.83
N THR A 214 -19.93 -12.39 5.62
CA THR A 214 -19.91 -11.38 4.55
C THR A 214 -21.29 -11.19 3.93
N VAL A 215 -21.43 -10.18 3.06
CA VAL A 215 -22.65 -9.97 2.26
C VAL A 215 -23.04 -11.15 1.38
N ALA A 216 -22.08 -12.03 1.05
CA ALA A 216 -22.32 -13.24 0.28
C ALA A 216 -22.84 -14.42 1.14
N GLY A 217 -22.99 -14.24 2.46
CA GLY A 217 -23.42 -15.31 3.36
C GLY A 217 -22.32 -16.30 3.76
N ILE A 218 -21.06 -16.03 3.43
CA ILE A 218 -19.88 -16.84 3.80
C ILE A 218 -18.91 -16.01 4.64
N THR A 219 -18.11 -16.66 5.48
CA THR A 219 -17.00 -16.06 6.23
C THR A 219 -15.75 -15.89 5.36
N PRO A 220 -14.76 -15.05 5.75
CA PRO A 220 -13.49 -14.94 5.04
C PRO A 220 -12.74 -16.28 4.92
N LEU A 221 -12.80 -17.13 5.96
CA LEU A 221 -12.18 -18.46 5.92
C LEU A 221 -12.89 -19.38 4.91
N GLU A 222 -14.22 -19.43 4.92
CA GLU A 222 -14.98 -20.19 3.92
C GLU A 222 -14.75 -19.68 2.50
N PHE A 223 -14.59 -18.36 2.31
CA PHE A 223 -14.19 -17.78 1.03
C PHE A 223 -12.84 -18.33 0.56
N GLN A 224 -11.83 -18.35 1.44
CA GLN A 224 -10.51 -18.87 1.10
C GLN A 224 -10.57 -20.37 0.73
N ASP A 225 -11.29 -21.17 1.52
CA ASP A 225 -11.44 -22.61 1.25
C ASP A 225 -12.16 -22.86 -0.08
N GLU A 226 -13.21 -22.09 -0.38
CA GLU A 226 -13.92 -22.17 -1.66
C GLU A 226 -13.02 -21.77 -2.84
N MET A 227 -12.18 -20.74 -2.69
CA MET A 227 -11.23 -20.34 -3.73
C MET A 227 -10.19 -21.43 -4.00
N ARG A 228 -9.61 -22.02 -2.94
CA ARG A 228 -8.68 -23.15 -3.08
C ARG A 228 -9.31 -24.35 -3.76
N ARG A 229 -10.56 -24.68 -3.38
CA ARG A 229 -11.31 -25.77 -4.02
C ARG A 229 -11.56 -25.49 -5.50
N ARG A 230 -11.87 -24.25 -5.88
CA ARG A 230 -12.06 -23.87 -7.29
C ARG A 230 -10.77 -23.96 -8.08
N LEU A 231 -9.62 -23.57 -7.52
CA LEU A 231 -8.32 -23.66 -8.19
C LEU A 231 -7.91 -25.11 -8.53
N GLN A 232 -8.53 -26.11 -7.91
CA GLN A 232 -8.34 -27.53 -8.27
C GLN A 232 -9.13 -27.96 -9.51
N TRP A 233 -10.01 -27.11 -10.06
CA TRP A 233 -10.76 -27.47 -11.27
C TRP A 233 -9.82 -27.54 -12.49
N PRO A 234 -10.04 -28.48 -13.43
CA PRO A 234 -9.14 -28.67 -14.59
C PRO A 234 -8.88 -27.39 -15.41
N LYS A 235 -9.87 -26.49 -15.48
CA LYS A 235 -9.74 -25.22 -16.22
C LYS A 235 -8.78 -24.20 -15.58
N TYR A 236 -8.35 -24.44 -14.34
CA TYR A 236 -7.42 -23.58 -13.59
C TYR A 236 -6.10 -24.32 -13.26
N GLU A 237 -5.81 -25.42 -13.95
CA GLU A 237 -4.55 -26.14 -13.82
C GLU A 237 -3.35 -25.20 -14.08
N GLY A 238 -2.35 -25.24 -13.18
CA GLY A 238 -1.19 -24.36 -13.22
C GLY A 238 -1.41 -22.95 -12.68
N ILE A 239 -2.62 -22.60 -12.22
CA ILE A 239 -2.91 -21.31 -11.58
C ILE A 239 -2.80 -21.45 -10.07
N THR A 240 -2.02 -20.55 -9.44
CA THR A 240 -1.87 -20.49 -7.99
C THR A 240 -2.80 -19.47 -7.35
N GLU A 241 -3.01 -19.62 -6.04
CA GLU A 241 -3.73 -18.64 -5.23
C GLU A 241 -3.04 -17.27 -5.34
N ASN A 242 -3.84 -16.21 -5.53
CA ASN A 242 -3.34 -14.84 -5.63
C ASN A 242 -3.85 -14.06 -4.42
N GLY A 243 -2.94 -13.35 -3.74
CA GLY A 243 -3.28 -12.59 -2.53
C GLY A 243 -4.35 -11.51 -2.75
N TYR A 244 -4.58 -11.03 -3.97
CA TYR A 244 -5.55 -9.98 -4.26
C TYR A 244 -7.00 -10.49 -4.48
N MET A 245 -7.24 -11.80 -4.41
CA MET A 245 -8.55 -12.41 -4.71
C MET A 245 -9.70 -11.86 -3.86
N SER A 246 -9.46 -11.63 -2.56
CA SER A 246 -10.45 -11.06 -1.63
C SER A 246 -10.84 -9.62 -1.98
N TYR A 247 -9.87 -8.79 -2.40
CA TYR A 247 -10.13 -7.43 -2.87
C TYR A 247 -10.95 -7.40 -4.15
N SER A 248 -10.71 -8.35 -5.07
CA SER A 248 -11.51 -8.49 -6.30
C SER A 248 -12.93 -8.94 -5.99
N PHE A 249 -13.10 -9.92 -5.10
CA PHE A 249 -14.41 -10.38 -4.63
C PHE A 249 -15.25 -9.21 -4.08
N ASP A 250 -14.64 -8.44 -3.19
CA ASP A 250 -15.28 -7.30 -2.57
C ASP A 250 -15.55 -6.14 -3.56
N ALA A 251 -14.66 -5.90 -4.53
CA ALA A 251 -14.87 -4.89 -5.56
C ALA A 251 -16.14 -5.20 -6.38
N VAL A 252 -16.35 -6.45 -6.77
CA VAL A 252 -17.56 -6.87 -7.52
C VAL A 252 -18.81 -6.71 -6.65
N TRP A 253 -18.76 -7.12 -5.38
CA TRP A 253 -19.88 -6.93 -4.46
C TRP A 253 -20.23 -5.46 -4.24
N SER A 254 -19.23 -4.57 -4.17
CA SER A 254 -19.47 -3.13 -4.04
C SER A 254 -20.25 -2.56 -5.23
N ILE A 255 -19.94 -3.01 -6.44
CA ILE A 255 -20.65 -2.61 -7.67
C ILE A 255 -22.10 -3.12 -7.63
N GLY A 256 -22.29 -4.40 -7.28
CA GLY A 256 -23.62 -5.00 -7.20
C GLY A 256 -24.52 -4.31 -6.16
N LEU A 257 -23.95 -3.99 -4.99
CA LEU A 257 -24.66 -3.27 -3.93
C LEU A 257 -25.01 -1.84 -4.34
N MET A 258 -24.08 -1.11 -4.98
CA MET A 258 -24.35 0.22 -5.52
C MET A 258 -25.53 0.17 -6.52
N LEU A 259 -25.48 -0.72 -7.51
CA LEU A 259 -26.54 -0.85 -8.51
C LEU A 259 -27.90 -1.18 -7.87
N ASN A 260 -27.93 -2.09 -6.89
CA ASN A 260 -29.14 -2.42 -6.15
C ASN A 260 -29.72 -1.21 -5.40
N LYS A 261 -28.87 -0.44 -4.71
CA LYS A 261 -29.28 0.80 -4.05
C LYS A 261 -29.81 1.83 -5.05
N THR A 262 -29.16 2.01 -6.19
CA THR A 262 -29.62 2.93 -7.23
C THR A 262 -31.04 2.57 -7.70
N VAL A 263 -31.34 1.29 -7.91
CA VAL A 263 -32.71 0.84 -8.25
C VAL A 263 -33.72 1.23 -7.16
N GLN A 264 -33.36 1.10 -5.88
CA GLN A 264 -34.22 1.50 -4.77
C GLN A 264 -34.47 3.01 -4.76
N VAL A 265 -33.43 3.82 -4.98
CA VAL A 265 -33.54 5.27 -5.04
C VAL A 265 -34.40 5.73 -6.21
N LEU A 266 -34.22 5.15 -7.40
CA LEU A 266 -35.04 5.46 -8.57
C LEU A 266 -36.52 5.18 -8.33
N ARG A 267 -36.84 4.06 -7.66
CA ARG A 267 -38.22 3.72 -7.24
C ARG A 267 -38.77 4.73 -6.24
N GLN A 268 -38.00 5.11 -5.22
CA GLN A 268 -38.43 6.08 -4.21
C GLN A 268 -38.67 7.47 -4.80
N ARG A 269 -37.91 7.86 -5.82
CA ARG A 269 -38.06 9.14 -6.54
C ARG A 269 -39.17 9.10 -7.60
N ASN A 270 -39.91 7.99 -7.76
CA ASN A 270 -40.86 7.76 -8.86
C ASN A 270 -40.25 8.08 -10.25
N SER A 271 -38.95 7.80 -10.42
CA SER A 271 -38.25 8.05 -11.68
C SER A 271 -38.67 7.02 -12.73
N SER A 272 -38.81 7.45 -13.98
CA SER A 272 -38.97 6.54 -15.11
C SER A 272 -37.65 5.91 -15.57
N LEU A 273 -36.50 6.40 -15.08
CA LEU A 273 -35.18 5.89 -15.44
C LEU A 273 -34.96 4.51 -14.84
N ARG A 274 -34.27 3.66 -15.60
CA ARG A 274 -33.79 2.35 -15.20
C ARG A 274 -32.29 2.25 -15.43
N LEU A 275 -31.64 1.21 -14.91
CA LEU A 275 -30.18 1.05 -15.04
C LEU A 275 -29.75 0.91 -16.50
N GLU A 276 -30.58 0.27 -17.32
CA GLU A 276 -30.38 0.05 -18.75
C GLU A 276 -30.54 1.32 -19.61
N ASP A 277 -31.09 2.40 -19.04
CA ASP A 277 -31.21 3.69 -19.72
C ASP A 277 -29.93 4.54 -19.58
N PHE A 278 -28.84 3.94 -19.08
CA PHE A 278 -27.54 4.59 -18.94
C PHE A 278 -27.00 5.12 -20.28
N SER A 279 -26.53 6.37 -20.26
CA SER A 279 -25.90 7.03 -21.38
C SER A 279 -24.68 7.81 -20.94
N TYR A 280 -23.58 7.75 -21.71
CA TYR A 280 -22.40 8.57 -21.48
C TYR A 280 -22.66 10.07 -21.66
N ASN A 281 -23.77 10.47 -22.26
CA ASN A 281 -24.11 11.88 -22.48
C ASN A 281 -25.02 12.46 -21.38
N ASP A 282 -25.56 11.63 -20.49
CA ASP A 282 -26.44 12.05 -19.39
C ASP A 282 -25.77 11.79 -18.03
N PRO A 283 -25.50 12.82 -17.22
CA PRO A 283 -24.85 12.65 -15.92
C PRO A 283 -25.77 12.04 -14.87
N THR A 284 -27.10 12.04 -15.06
CA THR A 284 -28.09 11.76 -14.02
C THR A 284 -27.85 10.43 -13.29
N LEU A 285 -27.71 9.33 -14.05
CA LEU A 285 -27.44 8.02 -13.44
C LEU A 285 -26.03 7.93 -12.87
N THR A 286 -25.05 8.60 -13.47
CA THR A 286 -23.66 8.63 -12.98
C THR A 286 -23.57 9.32 -11.62
N GLU A 287 -24.28 10.44 -11.44
CA GLU A 287 -24.33 11.16 -10.17
C GLU A 287 -24.95 10.30 -9.07
N ILE A 288 -26.06 9.61 -9.36
CA ILE A 288 -26.68 8.68 -8.41
C ILE A 288 -25.73 7.51 -8.09
N PHE A 289 -25.02 6.96 -9.08
CA PHE A 289 -24.01 5.92 -8.83
C PHE A 289 -22.94 6.41 -7.86
N LEU A 290 -22.43 7.63 -8.04
CA LEU A 290 -21.42 8.19 -7.14
C LEU A 290 -21.93 8.40 -5.72
N GLU A 291 -23.17 8.89 -5.56
CA GLU A 291 -23.85 9.05 -4.27
C GLU A 291 -24.10 7.71 -3.55
N GLU A 292 -24.47 6.67 -4.29
CA GLU A 292 -24.73 5.36 -3.70
C GLU A 292 -23.45 4.59 -3.40
N PHE A 293 -22.43 4.72 -4.24
CA PHE A 293 -21.13 4.10 -4.01
C PHE A 293 -20.47 4.69 -2.76
N ALA A 294 -20.55 6.01 -2.63
CA ALA A 294 -20.22 6.81 -1.47
C ALA A 294 -20.73 6.22 -0.13
N THR A 295 -22.02 5.86 -0.10
CA THR A 295 -22.70 5.41 1.12
C THR A 295 -22.67 3.88 1.30
N THR A 296 -22.04 3.14 0.40
CA THR A 296 -22.01 1.66 0.45
C THR A 296 -21.06 1.17 1.54
N ARG A 297 -21.58 0.37 2.47
CA ARG A 297 -20.86 -0.19 3.62
C ARG A 297 -21.31 -1.63 3.81
N PHE A 298 -20.37 -2.57 3.90
CA PHE A 298 -20.70 -3.99 4.09
C PHE A 298 -19.50 -4.77 4.66
N PHE A 299 -19.77 -5.96 5.20
CA PHE A 299 -18.72 -6.91 5.58
C PHE A 299 -18.30 -7.71 4.34
N GLY A 300 -17.04 -7.55 3.94
CA GLY A 300 -16.41 -8.23 2.82
C GLY A 300 -15.40 -9.30 3.26
N ALA A 301 -14.82 -10.00 2.29
CA ALA A 301 -13.81 -11.02 2.55
C ALA A 301 -12.45 -10.42 2.91
N SER A 302 -12.11 -9.25 2.36
CA SER A 302 -10.77 -8.67 2.52
C SER A 302 -10.58 -7.93 3.84
N VAL A 303 -11.58 -7.14 4.22
CA VAL A 303 -11.68 -6.38 5.46
C VAL A 303 -13.16 -6.03 5.70
N SER A 304 -13.49 -5.46 6.85
CA SER A 304 -14.70 -4.65 6.95
C SER A 304 -14.60 -3.50 5.95
N LEU A 305 -15.30 -3.61 4.81
CA LEU A 305 -15.44 -2.52 3.85
C LEU A 305 -16.40 -1.49 4.41
N TYR A 306 -15.84 -0.68 5.28
CA TYR A 306 -16.14 0.71 5.17
C TYR A 306 -15.52 1.15 3.84
N ILE A 307 -16.31 1.40 2.78
CA ILE A 307 -15.83 2.17 1.62
C ILE A 307 -15.64 3.60 2.13
N ILE A 308 -14.65 3.78 2.99
CA ILE A 308 -14.33 5.08 3.56
C ILE A 308 -13.76 5.84 2.37
N PHE A 309 -14.52 6.84 1.96
CA PHE A 309 -14.02 7.95 1.19
C PHE A 309 -12.62 8.33 1.69
N THR A 310 -11.60 8.03 0.89
CA THR A 310 -10.34 8.76 0.99
C THR A 310 -10.57 10.18 0.50
#